data_AF-A0A2X3ENL3-F1
#
_entry.id   AF-A0A2X3ENL3-F1
#
_cell.length_a   1.000
_cell.length_b   1.000
_cell.length_c   1.000
_cell.angle_alpha   90.00
_cell.angle_beta   90.00
_cell.angle_gamma   90.00
#
_symmetry.space_group_name_H-M   'P 1'
#
loop_
_entity.id
_entity.type
_entity.pdbx_description
1 polymer ?
#
loop_
_entity_poly.entity_id
_entity_poly.type
_entity_poly.pdbx_seq_one_letter_code
_entity_poly.pdbx_strand_id
1 'polypeptide(L)'
;MLVRQALNYATDKQAIVKAVFLDSGSVAKSPIPSTMLGYKKDLPDYDYDPQKAKALLKQAGSGARRGSDPVVNAGPAPYNPNSKRIAEMIQTTGRKWG
;
A
#
# COMPACT_ATOMS: atom_id res chain seq x y z
N MET A 1 2.79 13.49 6.84
CA MET A 1 3.82 12.70 7.56
C MET A 1 4.69 11.99 6.53
N LEU A 2 6.01 12.21 6.53
CA LEU A 2 6.96 11.65 5.55
C LEU A 2 6.98 10.12 5.55
N VAL A 3 6.90 9.50 6.72
CA VAL A 3 6.85 8.03 6.87
C VAL A 3 5.63 7.44 6.17
N ARG A 4 4.44 8.05 6.30
CA ARG A 4 3.22 7.59 5.62
C ARG A 4 3.34 7.68 4.11
N GLN A 5 3.93 8.76 3.60
CA GLN A 5 4.18 8.92 2.17
C GLN A 5 5.19 7.89 1.66
N ALA A 6 6.26 7.64 2.42
CA ALA A 6 7.23 6.61 2.09
C ALA A 6 6.58 5.23 1.97
N LEU A 7 5.72 4.84 2.92
CA LEU A 7 4.99 3.57 2.87
C LEU A 7 4.08 3.45 1.64
N ASN A 8 3.48 4.56 1.18
CA ASN A 8 2.69 4.54 -0.06
C ASN A 8 3.57 4.30 -1.30
N TYR A 9 4.67 5.05 -1.44
CA TYR A 9 5.63 4.84 -2.54
C TYR A 9 6.31 3.47 -2.49
N ALA A 10 6.33 2.83 -1.32
CA ALA A 10 6.82 1.48 -1.12
C ALA A 10 5.90 0.37 -1.59
N THR A 11 4.60 0.64 -1.61
CA THR A 11 3.64 -0.45 -1.77
C THR A 11 3.41 -0.68 -3.25
N ASP A 12 3.87 -1.81 -3.77
CA ASP A 12 3.54 -2.24 -5.14
C ASP A 12 2.08 -2.72 -5.19
N LYS A 13 1.18 -1.75 -5.39
CA LYS A 13 -0.27 -2.00 -5.44
C LYS A 13 -0.64 -2.93 -6.59
N GLN A 14 0.07 -2.86 -7.72
CA GLN A 14 -0.21 -3.70 -8.89
C GLN A 14 0.16 -5.16 -8.61
N ALA A 15 1.33 -5.40 -8.01
CA ALA A 15 1.72 -6.74 -7.59
C ALA A 15 0.74 -7.33 -6.58
N ILE A 16 0.26 -6.53 -5.61
CA ILE A 16 -0.74 -6.98 -4.63
C ILE A 16 -2.04 -7.38 -5.35
N VAL A 17 -2.57 -6.52 -6.23
CA VAL A 17 -3.79 -6.82 -7.00
C VAL A 17 -3.64 -8.12 -7.78
N LYS A 18 -2.53 -8.28 -8.51
CA LYS A 18 -2.26 -9.50 -9.28
C LYS A 18 -2.17 -10.75 -8.39
N ALA A 19 -1.45 -10.68 -7.28
CA ALA A 19 -1.18 -11.83 -6.42
C ALA A 19 -2.37 -12.24 -5.54
N VAL A 20 -3.24 -11.29 -5.18
CA VAL A 20 -4.32 -11.50 -4.20
C VAL A 20 -5.69 -11.55 -4.87
N PHE A 21 -5.91 -10.75 -5.91
CA PHE A 21 -7.19 -10.66 -6.61
C PHE A 21 -7.19 -11.41 -7.96
N LEU A 22 -6.07 -11.98 -8.41
CA LEU A 22 -5.99 -12.80 -9.64
C LEU A 22 -6.66 -12.11 -10.86
N ASP A 23 -6.33 -10.85 -11.09
CA ASP A 23 -6.88 -9.99 -12.16
C ASP A 23 -8.37 -9.62 -12.04
N SER A 24 -9.08 -10.07 -10.98
CA SER A 24 -10.47 -9.66 -10.69
C SER A 24 -10.60 -8.30 -9.99
N GLY A 25 -9.49 -7.60 -9.76
CA GLY A 25 -9.44 -6.33 -9.05
C GLY A 25 -8.63 -5.27 -9.78
N SER A 26 -8.73 -4.03 -9.32
CA SER A 26 -7.98 -2.90 -9.86
C SER A 26 -7.38 -2.07 -8.73
N VAL A 27 -6.26 -1.38 -8.98
CA VAL A 27 -5.68 -0.46 -8.01
C VAL A 27 -6.64 0.68 -7.72
N ALA A 28 -6.98 0.86 -6.45
CA ALA A 28 -7.81 1.95 -5.99
C ALA A 28 -7.02 3.28 -6.00
N LYS A 29 -7.60 4.29 -6.65
CA LYS A 29 -7.10 5.69 -6.66
C LYS A 29 -7.88 6.61 -5.71
N SER A 30 -8.96 6.10 -5.13
CA SER A 30 -9.88 6.84 -4.27
C SER A 30 -10.47 5.88 -3.24
N PRO A 31 -10.82 6.36 -2.03
CA PRO A 31 -11.64 5.57 -1.09
C PRO A 31 -13.06 5.30 -1.63
N ILE A 32 -13.53 6.14 -2.55
CA ILE A 32 -14.83 5.97 -3.22
C ILE A 32 -14.62 5.13 -4.49
N PRO A 33 -15.37 4.04 -4.69
CA PRO A 33 -15.31 3.25 -5.92
C PRO A 33 -15.75 4.06 -7.14
N SER A 34 -15.24 3.72 -8.32
CA SER A 34 -15.59 4.40 -9.59
C SER A 34 -17.07 4.32 -9.96
N THR A 35 -17.80 3.36 -9.39
CA THR A 35 -19.23 3.14 -9.61
C THR A 35 -20.13 4.00 -8.72
N MET A 36 -19.58 4.71 -7.74
CA MET A 36 -20.35 5.52 -6.79
C MET A 36 -20.36 7.01 -7.15
N LEU A 37 -21.49 7.67 -6.86
CA LEU A 37 -21.61 9.12 -6.98
C LEU A 37 -20.57 9.82 -6.09
N GLY A 38 -19.89 10.84 -6.65
CA GLY A 38 -18.82 11.56 -5.97
C GLY A 38 -17.41 11.02 -6.26
N TYR A 39 -17.26 10.00 -7.10
CA TYR A 39 -15.96 9.58 -7.61
C TYR A 39 -15.30 10.69 -8.44
N LYS A 40 -14.03 10.98 -8.14
CA LYS A 40 -13.16 11.84 -8.96
C LYS A 40 -12.07 10.99 -9.59
N LYS A 41 -12.01 10.98 -10.92
CA LYS A 41 -11.04 10.21 -11.70
C LYS A 41 -9.60 10.74 -11.59
N ASP A 42 -9.46 12.06 -11.51
CA ASP A 42 -8.16 12.74 -11.62
C ASP A 42 -7.65 13.14 -10.22
N LEU A 43 -7.50 12.14 -9.34
CA LEU A 43 -6.87 12.34 -8.04
C LEU A 43 -5.37 12.00 -8.12
N PRO A 44 -4.50 12.78 -7.47
CA PRO A 44 -3.09 12.41 -7.32
C PRO A 44 -2.99 11.06 -6.59
N ASP A 45 -2.19 10.16 -7.15
CA ASP A 45 -1.87 8.88 -6.52
C ASP A 45 -0.36 8.76 -6.26
N TYR A 46 0.01 7.80 -5.42
CA TYR A 46 1.37 7.39 -5.18
C TYR A 46 1.71 6.25 -6.12
N ASP A 47 2.60 6.53 -7.06
CA ASP A 47 3.23 5.49 -7.87
C ASP A 47 4.13 4.59 -7.01
N TYR A 48 4.45 3.41 -7.51
CA TYR A 48 5.45 2.56 -6.89
C TYR A 48 6.85 3.12 -7.17
N ASP A 49 7.46 3.75 -6.17
CA ASP A 49 8.80 4.35 -6.24
C ASP A 49 9.61 4.02 -4.96
N PRO A 50 10.30 2.87 -4.95
CA PRO A 50 11.18 2.47 -3.85
C PRO A 50 12.29 3.47 -3.51
N GLN A 51 12.80 4.22 -4.51
CA GLN A 51 13.90 5.15 -4.29
C GLN A 51 13.41 6.39 -3.55
N LYS A 52 12.28 6.95 -3.97
CA LYS A 52 11.62 8.07 -3.28
C LYS A 52 11.19 7.69 -1.88
N ALA A 53 10.68 6.48 -1.67
CA ALA A 53 10.33 6.00 -0.34
C ALA A 53 11.54 5.98 0.60
N LYS A 54 12.70 5.46 0.15
CA LYS A 54 13.96 5.49 0.94
C LYS A 54 14.42 6.91 1.24
N ALA A 55 14.32 7.83 0.28
CA ALA A 55 14.68 9.23 0.48
C ALA A 55 13.78 9.89 1.55
N LEU A 56 12.47 9.65 1.50
CA LEU A 56 11.50 10.17 2.48
C LEU A 56 11.73 9.60 3.88
N LEU A 57 12.09 8.31 4.00
CA LEU A 57 12.46 7.70 5.27
C LEU A 57 13.74 8.30 5.86
N LYS A 58 14.76 8.53 5.03
CA LYS A 58 15.99 9.22 5.45
C LYS A 58 15.69 10.64 5.94
N GLN A 59 14.83 11.37 5.23
CA GLN A 59 14.40 12.72 5.60
C GLN A 59 13.58 12.74 6.89
N ALA A 60 12.80 11.70 7.16
CA ALA A 60 12.03 11.57 8.40
C ALA A 60 12.93 11.41 9.64
N GLY A 61 14.22 11.07 9.46
CA GLY A 61 15.21 10.96 10.52
C GLY A 61 15.04 9.73 11.42
N SER A 62 15.95 9.57 12.39
CA SER A 62 15.97 8.43 13.34
C SER A 62 14.79 8.39 14.32
N GLY A 63 14.00 9.47 14.41
CA GLY A 63 12.74 9.52 15.15
C GLY A 63 11.54 8.94 14.38
N ALA A 64 11.71 8.58 13.10
CA ALA A 64 10.71 7.84 12.36
C ALA A 64 10.49 6.48 13.04
N ARG A 65 9.34 6.29 13.69
CA ARG A 65 8.93 4.97 14.16
C ARG A 65 9.04 4.00 13.00
N ARG A 66 9.85 2.95 13.18
CA ARG A 66 9.81 1.77 12.31
C ARG A 66 8.34 1.34 12.21
N GLY A 67 7.90 1.02 10.98
CA GLY A 67 6.54 0.57 10.74
C GLY A 67 6.16 -0.50 11.74
N SER A 68 5.00 -0.37 12.37
CA SER A 68 4.43 -1.42 13.20
C SER A 68 4.02 -2.59 12.31
N ASP A 69 3.97 -3.80 12.88
CA ASP A 69 3.43 -4.94 12.16
C ASP A 69 2.00 -4.66 11.69
N PRO A 70 1.65 -4.98 10.42
CA PRO A 70 0.29 -4.86 9.94
C PRO A 70 -0.65 -5.75 10.76
N VAL A 71 -1.77 -5.18 11.18
CA VAL A 71 -2.87 -5.94 11.76
C VAL A 71 -3.55 -6.72 10.64
N VAL A 72 -3.64 -8.04 10.79
CA VAL A 72 -4.28 -8.94 9.83
C VAL A 72 -5.63 -9.38 10.40
N ASN A 73 -6.72 -9.01 9.72
CA ASN A 73 -8.06 -9.47 10.08
C ASN A 73 -8.23 -10.96 9.73
N ALA A 74 -9.02 -11.68 10.54
CA ALA A 74 -9.32 -13.08 10.32
C ALA A 74 -10.33 -13.28 9.16
N GLY A 75 -10.01 -14.21 8.25
CA GLY A 75 -10.90 -14.66 7.17
C GLY A 75 -10.94 -13.77 5.92
N PRO A 76 -11.40 -14.29 4.78
CA PRO A 76 -11.57 -13.54 3.54
C PRO A 76 -12.74 -12.55 3.62
N ALA A 77 -12.55 -11.35 3.06
CA ALA A 77 -13.60 -10.34 2.87
C ALA A 77 -13.73 -9.98 1.38
N PRO A 78 -14.90 -9.48 0.91
CA PRO A 78 -15.09 -9.13 -0.51
C PRO A 78 -14.06 -8.14 -1.07
N TYR A 79 -13.58 -7.21 -0.24
CA TYR A 79 -12.57 -6.21 -0.60
C TYR A 79 -11.14 -6.62 -0.21
N ASN A 80 -10.97 -7.76 0.47
CA ASN A 80 -9.69 -8.27 0.94
C ASN A 80 -9.75 -9.81 1.06
N PRO A 81 -9.59 -10.55 -0.05
CA PRO A 81 -9.78 -11.99 -0.07
C PRO A 81 -8.64 -12.75 0.63
N ASN A 82 -7.48 -12.11 0.83
CA ASN A 82 -6.34 -12.73 1.51
C ASN A 82 -5.49 -11.70 2.26
N SER A 83 -5.98 -11.28 3.43
CA SER A 83 -5.34 -10.28 4.30
C SER A 83 -3.92 -10.67 4.70
N LYS A 84 -3.68 -11.96 4.97
CA LYS A 84 -2.36 -12.50 5.30
C LYS A 84 -1.37 -12.31 4.16
N ARG A 85 -1.77 -12.63 2.93
CA ARG A 85 -0.91 -12.46 1.75
C ARG A 85 -0.57 -11.00 1.48
N ILE A 86 -1.55 -10.09 1.61
CA ILE A 86 -1.30 -8.64 1.51
C ILE A 86 -0.25 -8.21 2.54
N ALA A 87 -0.41 -8.64 3.80
CA ALA A 87 0.52 -8.29 4.88
C ALA A 87 1.94 -8.80 4.62
N GLU A 88 2.11 -10.04 4.14
CA GLU A 88 3.42 -10.59 3.74
C GLU A 88 4.09 -9.75 2.63
N MET A 89 3.33 -9.30 1.64
CA MET A 89 3.84 -8.48 0.53
C MET A 89 4.25 -7.07 0.99
N ILE A 90 3.51 -6.48 1.92
CA ILE A 90 3.86 -5.18 2.52
C ILE A 90 5.10 -5.31 3.43
N GLN A 91 5.16 -6.36 4.27
CA GLN A 91 6.29 -6.59 5.17
C GLN A 91 7.58 -6.94 4.42
N THR A 92 7.51 -7.71 3.32
CA THR A 92 8.69 -8.03 2.51
C THR A 92 9.27 -6.80 1.83
N THR A 93 8.41 -5.88 1.39
CA THR A 93 8.85 -4.56 0.92
C THR A 93 9.56 -3.78 2.03
N GLY A 94 8.98 -3.70 3.23
CA GLY A 94 9.58 -3.01 4.38
C GLY A 94 10.94 -3.59 4.80
N ARG A 95 11.09 -4.93 4.77
CA ARG A 95 12.34 -5.63 5.10
C ARG A 95 13.46 -5.44 4.08
N LYS A 96 13.14 -5.23 2.80
CA LYS A 96 14.16 -5.00 1.74
C LYS A 96 14.91 -3.67 1.90
N TRP A 97 14.45 -2.78 2.77
CA TRP A 97 14.96 -1.41 2.89
C TRP A 97 15.42 -1.02 4.30
N GLY A 98 15.21 -1.89 5.29
CA GLY A 98 15.91 -1.82 6.57
C GLY A 98 17.32 -2.37 6.43
#